data_AF-A0A3M1QZY4-F1
#
_entry.id   AF-A0A3M1QZY4-F1
#
_cell.length_a   1.000
_cell.length_b   1.000
_cell.length_c   1.000
_cell.angle_alpha   90.00
_cell.angle_beta   90.00
_cell.angle_gamma   90.00
#
_symmetry.space_group_name_H-M   'P 1'
#
loop_
_entity.id
_entity.type
_entity.pdbx_description
1 polymer ?
#
loop_
_entity_poly.entity_id
_entity_poly.type
_entity_poly.pdbx_seq_one_letter_code
_entity_poly.pdbx_strand_id
1 'polypeptide(L)'
;MFTGRSEAVAGSVLIHALLVMAVLTLLGITAITTTSIDLHISGNYRLGWEVFYLGEAGAEHGREALRVLNAGSTNPQSFTDELTALTGSNGLLDGYEEGTDDVPLLGPTPLGAGTYTVYLTNDLLEGASNPIDNNGKVTLTAVASGPQGSQAVVESTVALFPFFPLPAAITLLG
;
A
#
# COMPACT_ATOMS: atom_id res chain seq x y z
N MET A 1 65.42 -29.50 40.94
CA MET A 1 65.53 -28.49 39.86
C MET A 1 64.64 -28.90 38.70
N PHE A 2 63.32 -28.64 38.78
CA PHE A 2 62.35 -28.83 37.68
C PHE A 2 61.10 -28.02 38.02
N THR A 3 61.15 -26.70 37.82
CA THR A 3 59.96 -25.82 37.98
C THR A 3 59.74 -24.92 36.77
N GLY A 4 60.78 -24.61 35.97
CA GLY A 4 60.68 -23.69 34.83
C GLY A 4 59.86 -24.17 33.61
N ARG A 5 59.53 -25.46 33.49
CA ARG A 5 58.75 -25.97 32.34
C ARG A 5 57.23 -25.79 32.51
N SER A 6 56.74 -25.60 33.75
CA SER A 6 55.29 -25.49 34.02
C SER A 6 54.73 -24.09 33.75
N GLU A 7 55.53 -23.04 33.97
CA GLU A 7 55.08 -21.65 33.80
C GLU A 7 54.92 -21.25 32.33
N ALA A 8 55.77 -21.77 31.44
CA ALA A 8 55.63 -21.56 29.99
C ALA A 8 54.38 -22.23 29.40
N VAL A 9 53.98 -23.40 29.94
CA VAL A 9 52.76 -24.10 29.52
C VAL A 9 51.52 -23.43 30.10
N ALA A 10 51.58 -22.91 31.33
CA ALA A 10 50.47 -22.15 31.92
C ALA A 10 50.19 -20.84 31.17
N GLY A 11 51.24 -20.11 30.75
CA GLY A 11 51.09 -18.89 29.96
C GLY A 11 50.51 -19.13 28.57
N SER A 12 50.90 -20.22 27.89
CA SER A 12 50.34 -20.55 26.57
C SER A 12 48.86 -20.92 26.65
N VAL A 13 48.43 -21.66 27.67
CA VAL A 13 47.01 -22.00 27.89
C VAL A 13 46.15 -20.74 28.04
N LEU A 14 46.64 -19.73 28.76
CA LEU A 14 45.93 -18.46 28.90
C LEU A 14 45.78 -17.72 27.55
N ILE A 15 46.84 -17.68 26.73
CA ILE A 15 46.79 -17.05 25.40
C ILE A 15 45.79 -17.75 24.50
N HIS A 16 45.77 -19.09 24.48
CA HIS A 16 44.81 -19.85 23.69
C HIS A 16 43.36 -19.62 24.19
N ALA A 17 43.15 -19.59 25.50
CA ALA A 17 41.85 -19.30 26.08
C ALA A 17 41.36 -17.89 25.69
N LEU A 18 42.23 -16.89 25.75
CA LEU A 18 41.91 -15.52 25.33
C LEU A 18 41.65 -15.42 23.83
N LEU A 19 42.38 -16.16 23.00
CA LEU A 19 42.17 -16.20 21.56
C LEU A 19 40.79 -16.80 21.24
N VAL A 20 40.43 -17.93 21.85
CA VAL A 20 39.12 -18.55 21.68
C VAL A 20 38.01 -17.62 22.16
N MET A 21 38.19 -16.95 23.31
CA MET A 21 37.25 -15.94 23.82
C MET A 21 37.10 -14.79 22.84
N ALA A 22 38.19 -14.25 22.28
CA ALA A 22 38.15 -13.14 21.32
C ALA A 22 37.44 -13.53 20.01
N VAL A 23 37.61 -14.77 19.54
CA VAL A 23 36.89 -15.28 18.38
C VAL A 23 35.40 -15.46 18.69
N LEU A 24 35.06 -16.03 19.85
CA LEU A 24 33.66 -16.21 20.27
C LEU A 24 32.94 -14.89 20.49
N THR A 25 33.61 -13.87 21.04
CA THR A 25 33.00 -12.53 21.19
C THR A 25 32.76 -11.88 19.83
N LEU A 26 33.71 -11.99 18.90
CA LEU A 26 33.52 -11.49 17.54
C LEU A 26 32.33 -12.18 16.85
N LEU A 27 32.24 -13.50 16.95
CA LEU A 27 31.12 -14.27 16.41
C LEU A 27 29.79 -13.88 17.08
N GLY A 28 29.79 -13.71 18.41
CA GLY A 28 28.61 -13.28 19.16
C GLY A 28 28.11 -11.90 18.74
N ILE A 29 29.03 -10.94 18.55
CA ILE A 29 28.69 -9.60 18.05
C ILE A 29 28.10 -9.72 16.64
N THR A 30 28.75 -10.47 15.73
CA THR A 30 28.22 -10.64 14.37
C THR A 30 26.83 -11.28 14.37
N ALA A 31 26.60 -12.33 15.17
CA ALA A 31 25.33 -13.01 15.25
C ALA A 31 24.20 -12.08 15.76
N ILE A 32 24.47 -11.27 16.77
CA ILE A 32 23.51 -10.28 17.29
C ILE A 32 23.21 -9.23 16.20
N THR A 33 24.23 -8.71 15.53
CA THR A 33 24.03 -7.69 14.48
C THR A 33 23.23 -8.23 13.29
N THR A 34 23.55 -9.43 12.81
CA THR A 34 22.79 -10.09 11.73
C THR A 34 21.35 -10.31 12.14
N THR A 35 21.10 -10.82 13.35
CA THR A 35 19.74 -11.04 13.85
C THR A 35 18.94 -9.73 13.92
N SER A 36 19.54 -8.66 14.43
CA SER A 36 18.88 -7.34 14.48
C SER A 36 18.53 -6.83 13.09
N ILE A 37 19.43 -6.97 12.12
CA ILE A 37 19.17 -6.61 10.71
C ILE A 37 17.99 -7.41 10.16
N ASP A 38 17.98 -8.73 10.35
CA ASP A 38 16.91 -9.60 9.86
C ASP A 38 15.54 -9.25 10.49
N LEU A 39 15.53 -8.88 11.77
CA LEU A 39 14.32 -8.42 12.46
C LEU A 39 13.82 -7.08 11.90
N HIS A 40 14.70 -6.13 11.62
CA HIS A 40 14.32 -4.86 11.00
C HIS A 40 13.79 -5.05 9.57
N ILE A 41 14.43 -5.91 8.78
CA ILE A 41 13.96 -6.27 7.43
C ILE A 41 12.57 -6.91 7.52
N SER A 42 12.40 -7.89 8.42
CA SER A 42 11.12 -8.58 8.62
C SER A 42 10.02 -7.64 9.09
N GLY A 43 10.36 -6.70 9.99
CA GLY A 43 9.46 -5.65 10.45
C GLY A 43 8.99 -4.75 9.31
N ASN A 44 9.93 -4.25 8.51
CA ASN A 44 9.62 -3.40 7.36
C ASN A 44 8.77 -4.15 6.32
N TYR A 45 9.10 -5.41 6.03
CA TYR A 45 8.32 -6.25 5.12
C TYR A 45 6.88 -6.43 5.61
N ARG A 46 6.70 -6.73 6.90
CA ARG A 46 5.37 -6.87 7.52
C ARG A 46 4.58 -5.58 7.42
N LEU A 47 5.18 -4.43 7.75
CA LEU A 47 4.51 -3.13 7.66
C LEU A 47 4.12 -2.79 6.23
N GLY A 48 4.99 -3.07 5.25
CA GLY A 48 4.70 -2.88 3.83
C GLY A 48 3.45 -3.64 3.37
N TRP A 49 3.32 -4.91 3.77
CA TRP A 49 2.10 -5.68 3.50
C TRP A 49 0.87 -5.12 4.23
N GLU A 50 1.03 -4.72 5.49
CA GLU A 50 -0.07 -4.16 6.29
C GLU A 50 -0.66 -2.91 5.63
N VAL A 51 0.18 -1.99 5.15
CA VAL A 51 -0.30 -0.79 4.44
C VAL A 51 -0.79 -1.10 3.02
N PHE A 52 -0.23 -2.10 2.35
CA PHE A 52 -0.74 -2.54 1.05
C PHE A 52 -2.17 -3.08 1.16
N TYR A 53 -2.44 -3.97 2.12
CA TYR A 53 -3.80 -4.47 2.37
C TYR A 53 -4.76 -3.37 2.81
N LEU A 54 -4.27 -2.37 3.54
CA LEU A 54 -5.04 -1.18 3.89
C LEU A 54 -5.41 -0.36 2.64
N GLY A 55 -4.48 -0.25 1.67
CA GLY A 55 -4.72 0.38 0.38
C GLY A 55 -5.74 -0.39 -0.47
N GLU A 56 -5.65 -1.73 -0.50
CA GLU A 56 -6.66 -2.58 -1.18
C GLU A 56 -8.05 -2.43 -0.55
N ALA A 57 -8.14 -2.39 0.78
CA ALA A 57 -9.39 -2.12 1.47
C ALA A 57 -9.96 -0.73 1.11
N GLY A 58 -9.08 0.27 0.99
CA GLY A 58 -9.44 1.59 0.50
C GLY A 58 -9.96 1.56 -0.93
N ALA A 59 -9.28 0.87 -1.85
CA ALA A 59 -9.69 0.75 -3.24
C ALA A 59 -11.07 0.08 -3.38
N GLU A 60 -11.34 -0.99 -2.63
CA GLU A 60 -12.65 -1.66 -2.63
C GLU A 60 -13.75 -0.79 -2.01
N HIS A 61 -13.46 -0.09 -0.92
CA HIS A 61 -14.41 0.86 -0.33
C HIS A 61 -14.70 2.02 -1.30
N GLY A 62 -13.66 2.54 -1.95
CA GLY A 62 -13.76 3.55 -2.99
C GLY A 62 -14.59 3.09 -4.19
N ARG A 63 -14.44 1.84 -4.61
CA ARG A 63 -15.24 1.25 -5.69
C ARG A 63 -16.74 1.23 -5.34
N GLU A 64 -17.08 0.87 -4.11
CA GLU A 64 -18.48 0.90 -3.66
C GLU A 64 -19.00 2.33 -3.49
N ALA A 65 -18.20 3.24 -2.93
CA ALA A 65 -18.55 4.65 -2.80
C ALA A 65 -18.81 5.28 -4.19
N LEU A 66 -17.94 5.01 -5.16
CA LEU A 66 -18.10 5.44 -6.55
C LEU A 66 -19.38 4.86 -7.17
N ARG A 67 -19.69 3.58 -6.92
CA ARG A 67 -20.93 2.95 -7.41
C ARG A 67 -22.17 3.66 -6.86
N VAL A 68 -22.17 4.00 -5.57
CA VAL A 68 -23.28 4.71 -4.92
C VAL A 68 -23.39 6.14 -5.44
N LEU A 69 -22.27 6.84 -5.62
CA LEU A 69 -22.23 8.20 -6.15
C LEU A 69 -22.77 8.25 -7.59
N ASN A 70 -22.25 7.38 -8.46
CA ASN A 70 -22.70 7.29 -9.86
C ASN A 70 -24.16 6.85 -10.00
N ALA A 71 -24.71 6.09 -9.05
CA ALA A 71 -26.14 5.77 -9.07
C ALA A 71 -27.04 7.02 -8.86
N GLY A 72 -26.50 8.08 -8.26
CA GLY A 72 -27.17 9.37 -8.07
C GLY A 72 -26.82 10.42 -9.13
N SER A 73 -25.99 10.10 -10.12
CA SER A 73 -25.54 11.03 -11.15
C SER A 73 -26.62 11.32 -12.19
N THR A 74 -26.42 12.40 -12.95
CA THR A 74 -27.31 12.78 -14.06
C THR A 74 -27.23 11.74 -15.18
N ASN A 75 -26.06 11.15 -15.38
CA ASN A 75 -25.83 10.11 -16.38
C ASN A 75 -25.07 8.91 -15.77
N PRO A 76 -25.76 7.90 -15.24
CA PRO A 76 -25.12 6.72 -14.64
C PRO A 76 -24.33 5.82 -15.62
N GLN A 77 -24.30 6.16 -16.91
CA GLN A 77 -23.53 5.47 -17.95
C GLN A 77 -22.14 6.10 -18.19
N SER A 78 -21.77 7.13 -17.42
CA SER A 78 -20.47 7.81 -17.46
C SER A 78 -20.11 8.28 -16.06
N PHE A 79 -18.82 8.45 -15.76
CA PHE A 79 -18.32 9.02 -14.51
C PHE A 79 -18.06 10.53 -14.57
N THR A 80 -18.52 11.22 -15.62
CA THR A 80 -18.22 12.65 -15.85
C THR A 80 -18.68 13.54 -14.67
N ASP A 81 -19.84 13.23 -14.08
CA ASP A 81 -20.38 14.01 -12.96
C ASP A 81 -19.52 13.82 -11.70
N GLU A 82 -19.10 12.59 -11.42
CA GLU A 82 -18.21 12.23 -10.30
C GLU A 82 -16.86 12.91 -10.43
N LEU A 83 -16.24 12.79 -11.61
CA LEU A 83 -14.95 13.38 -11.90
C LEU A 83 -15.02 14.91 -11.74
N THR A 84 -16.03 15.57 -12.30
CA THR A 84 -16.22 17.03 -12.18
C THR A 84 -16.50 17.47 -10.74
N ALA A 85 -17.19 16.66 -9.95
CA ALA A 85 -17.47 17.00 -8.55
C ALA A 85 -16.21 16.93 -7.66
N LEU A 86 -15.20 16.15 -8.07
CA LEU A 86 -13.98 15.92 -7.31
C LEU A 86 -12.80 16.78 -7.77
N THR A 87 -12.90 17.45 -8.94
CA THR A 87 -11.89 18.43 -9.36
C THR A 87 -11.73 19.53 -8.33
N GLY A 88 -10.49 19.89 -8.05
CA GLY A 88 -10.17 21.03 -7.22
C GLY A 88 -10.61 22.38 -7.82
N SER A 89 -10.20 23.46 -7.15
CA SER A 89 -10.43 24.83 -7.61
C SER A 89 -9.74 25.16 -8.95
N ASN A 90 -8.73 24.41 -9.35
CA ASN A 90 -7.99 24.55 -10.61
C ASN A 90 -8.71 23.89 -11.80
N GLY A 91 -9.75 23.08 -11.55
CA GLY A 91 -10.53 22.38 -12.57
C GLY A 91 -9.79 21.24 -13.28
N LEU A 92 -8.68 20.77 -12.72
CA LEU A 92 -7.93 19.59 -13.16
C LEU A 92 -8.10 18.46 -12.13
N LEU A 93 -7.86 17.22 -12.55
CA LEU A 93 -7.66 16.10 -11.64
C LEU A 93 -6.17 15.80 -11.58
N ASP A 94 -5.61 15.89 -10.39
CA ASP A 94 -4.20 15.65 -10.09
C ASP A 94 -4.01 14.33 -9.32
N GLY A 95 -5.07 13.78 -8.73
CA GLY A 95 -5.06 12.55 -7.97
C GLY A 95 -4.43 12.72 -6.58
N TYR A 96 -3.73 11.70 -6.10
CA TYR A 96 -2.95 11.80 -4.87
C TYR A 96 -1.56 12.37 -5.16
N GLU A 97 -1.46 13.68 -5.21
CA GLU A 97 -0.19 14.42 -5.17
C GLU A 97 -0.22 15.40 -3.99
N GLU A 98 0.90 15.62 -3.30
CA GLU A 98 0.94 16.52 -2.14
C GLU A 98 0.68 17.98 -2.58
N GLY A 99 -0.25 18.65 -1.88
CA GLY A 99 -0.59 20.05 -2.15
C GLY A 99 -1.58 20.28 -3.29
N THR A 100 -2.21 19.20 -3.77
CA THR A 100 -3.35 19.26 -4.68
C THR A 100 -4.58 19.85 -4.01
N ASP A 101 -5.44 20.45 -4.82
CA ASP A 101 -6.75 20.97 -4.42
C ASP A 101 -7.90 20.00 -4.68
N ASP A 102 -7.60 18.82 -5.24
CA ASP A 102 -8.54 17.74 -5.47
C ASP A 102 -9.27 17.32 -4.19
N VAL A 103 -10.58 17.15 -4.33
CA VAL A 103 -11.42 16.61 -3.27
C VAL A 103 -11.33 15.09 -3.34
N PRO A 104 -10.93 14.40 -2.26
CA PRO A 104 -10.87 12.95 -2.29
C PRO A 104 -12.30 12.36 -2.37
N LEU A 105 -12.46 11.29 -3.15
CA LEU A 105 -13.70 10.49 -3.19
C LEU A 105 -14.05 9.96 -1.79
N LEU A 106 -13.04 9.48 -1.08
CA LEU A 106 -13.12 9.13 0.34
C LEU A 106 -12.00 9.85 1.07
N GLY A 107 -12.37 10.74 2.00
CA GLY A 107 -11.41 11.38 2.89
C GLY A 107 -10.69 10.37 3.81
N PRO A 108 -9.71 10.84 4.61
CA PRO A 108 -8.92 9.98 5.48
C PRO A 108 -9.80 9.12 6.40
N THR A 109 -9.82 7.82 6.14
CA THR A 109 -10.65 6.84 6.81
C THR A 109 -9.78 5.88 7.61
N PRO A 110 -9.98 5.75 8.93
CA PRO A 110 -9.19 4.83 9.75
C PRO A 110 -9.62 3.38 9.54
N LEU A 111 -8.65 2.48 9.46
CA LEU A 111 -8.88 1.03 9.51
C LEU A 111 -7.66 0.35 10.15
N GLY A 112 -7.89 -0.34 11.26
CA GLY A 112 -6.83 -0.96 12.04
C GLY A 112 -5.87 0.08 12.63
N ALA A 113 -4.58 -0.07 12.37
CA ALA A 113 -3.51 0.82 12.86
C ALA A 113 -3.12 1.93 11.86
N GLY A 114 -3.83 2.06 10.73
CA GLY A 114 -3.54 3.04 9.70
C GLY A 114 -4.79 3.77 9.21
N THR A 115 -4.57 4.63 8.22
CA THR A 115 -5.61 5.42 7.54
C THR A 115 -5.45 5.28 6.04
N TYR A 116 -6.55 5.27 5.30
CA TYR A 116 -6.52 5.40 3.84
C TYR A 116 -7.36 6.56 3.34
N THR A 117 -6.97 7.13 2.21
CA THR A 117 -7.71 8.15 1.46
C THR A 117 -7.84 7.65 0.02
N VAL A 118 -8.95 7.93 -0.66
CA VAL A 118 -9.15 7.48 -2.04
C VAL A 118 -9.44 8.67 -2.95
N TYR A 119 -8.71 8.74 -4.05
CA TYR A 119 -8.86 9.72 -5.11
C TYR A 119 -9.41 9.05 -6.37
N LEU A 120 -10.11 9.84 -7.18
CA LEU A 120 -10.67 9.41 -8.45
C LEU A 120 -10.09 10.27 -9.56
N THR A 121 -9.53 9.64 -10.58
CA THR A 121 -9.07 10.29 -11.80
C THR A 121 -9.65 9.58 -13.02
N ASN A 122 -9.59 10.23 -14.18
CA ASN A 122 -10.00 9.58 -15.41
C ASN A 122 -8.99 8.51 -15.84
N ASP A 123 -9.35 7.66 -16.80
CA ASP A 123 -8.44 6.64 -17.29
C ASP A 123 -7.27 7.22 -18.12
N LEU A 124 -6.21 6.42 -18.29
CA LEU A 124 -5.01 6.84 -19.00
C LEU A 124 -5.25 7.13 -20.49
N LEU A 125 -6.31 6.58 -21.07
CA LEU A 125 -6.60 6.74 -22.50
C LEU A 125 -7.21 8.10 -22.81
N GLU A 126 -8.04 8.61 -21.91
CA GLU A 126 -8.70 9.92 -22.03
C GLU A 126 -7.93 11.05 -21.32
N GLY A 127 -6.94 10.67 -20.51
CA GLY A 127 -6.05 11.53 -19.76
C GLY A 127 -6.55 11.72 -18.33
N ALA A 128 -5.73 11.36 -17.34
CA ALA A 128 -6.12 11.32 -15.93
C ALA A 128 -6.73 12.63 -15.40
N SER A 129 -6.26 13.78 -15.92
CA SER A 129 -6.71 15.12 -15.54
C SER A 129 -7.97 15.64 -16.24
N ASN A 130 -8.50 14.88 -17.21
CA ASN A 130 -9.69 15.27 -17.97
C ASN A 130 -10.96 14.78 -17.26
N PRO A 131 -11.89 15.65 -16.84
CA PRO A 131 -13.08 15.23 -16.11
C PRO A 131 -14.17 14.60 -17.00
N ILE A 132 -14.00 14.56 -18.31
CA ILE A 132 -14.98 13.97 -19.24
C ILE A 132 -14.66 12.49 -19.47
N ASP A 133 -15.57 11.61 -19.07
CA ASP A 133 -15.48 10.15 -19.28
C ASP A 133 -16.36 9.71 -20.47
N ASN A 134 -15.74 9.24 -21.54
CA ASN A 134 -16.42 8.74 -22.75
C ASN A 134 -16.43 7.21 -22.85
N ASN A 135 -15.68 6.50 -22.02
CA ASN A 135 -15.51 5.05 -22.15
C ASN A 135 -16.03 4.25 -20.94
N GLY A 136 -16.51 4.93 -19.90
CA GLY A 136 -17.07 4.32 -18.70
C GLY A 136 -15.98 3.74 -17.79
N LYS A 137 -14.74 4.24 -17.86
CA LYS A 137 -13.62 3.76 -17.04
C LYS A 137 -12.92 4.92 -16.35
N VAL A 138 -12.53 4.66 -15.12
CA VAL A 138 -11.85 5.62 -14.25
C VAL A 138 -10.82 4.90 -13.41
N THR A 139 -9.86 5.66 -12.89
CA THR A 139 -8.81 5.15 -12.01
C THR A 139 -9.09 5.58 -10.58
N LEU A 140 -9.12 4.63 -9.67
CA LEU A 140 -9.10 4.87 -8.23
C LEU A 140 -7.67 4.77 -7.73
N THR A 141 -7.23 5.78 -7.00
CA THR A 141 -5.93 5.81 -6.33
C THR A 141 -6.17 5.81 -4.83
N ALA A 142 -5.97 4.67 -4.19
CA ALA A 142 -6.09 4.50 -2.75
C ALA A 142 -4.72 4.63 -2.08
N VAL A 143 -4.64 5.53 -1.10
CA VAL A 143 -3.40 5.91 -0.45
C VAL A 143 -3.51 5.52 1.00
N ALA A 144 -2.72 4.53 1.40
CA ALA A 144 -2.67 4.05 2.76
C ALA A 144 -1.43 4.58 3.48
N SER A 145 -1.63 5.03 4.71
CA SER A 145 -0.59 5.43 5.65
C SER A 145 -0.72 4.63 6.92
N GLY A 146 0.37 4.02 7.37
CA GLY A 146 0.43 3.15 8.53
C GLY A 146 1.49 3.59 9.55
N PRO A 147 1.68 2.79 10.62
CA PRO A 147 2.68 3.08 11.64
C PRO A 147 4.09 3.19 11.07
N GLN A 148 4.96 3.92 11.77
CA GLN A 148 6.39 4.06 11.44
C GLN A 148 6.66 4.65 10.04
N GLY A 149 5.72 5.46 9.52
CA GLY A 149 5.86 6.11 8.22
C GLY A 149 5.71 5.17 7.03
N SER A 150 5.17 3.97 7.22
CA SER A 150 4.86 3.05 6.12
C SER A 150 3.72 3.62 5.26
N GLN A 151 3.88 3.55 3.95
CA GLN A 151 2.90 4.01 2.98
C GLN A 151 2.77 3.02 1.83
N ALA A 152 1.58 2.93 1.26
CA ALA A 152 1.32 2.23 0.02
C ALA A 152 0.29 3.00 -0.80
N VAL A 153 0.48 2.98 -2.12
CA VAL A 153 -0.48 3.52 -3.08
C VAL A 153 -0.94 2.35 -3.94
N VAL A 154 -2.25 2.14 -4.00
CA VAL A 154 -2.91 1.09 -4.78
C VAL A 154 -3.77 1.77 -5.83
N GLU A 155 -3.48 1.48 -7.09
CA GLU A 155 -4.25 1.99 -8.22
C GLU A 155 -5.10 0.86 -8.80
N SER A 156 -6.37 1.17 -9.06
CA SER A 156 -7.31 0.22 -9.66
C SER A 156 -8.18 0.91 -10.68
N THR A 157 -8.28 0.34 -11.88
CA THR A 157 -9.23 0.81 -12.90
C THR A 157 -10.60 0.20 -12.64
N VAL A 158 -11.61 1.05 -12.53
CA VAL A 158 -13.02 0.67 -12.41
C VAL A 158 -13.70 0.92 -13.75
N ALA A 159 -14.56 0.01 -14.18
CA ALA A 159 -15.32 0.12 -15.41
C ALA A 159 -16.81 -0.10 -15.16
N LEU A 160 -17.66 0.64 -15.87
CA LEU A 160 -19.08 0.33 -15.98
C LEU A 160 -19.25 -0.90 -16.86
N PHE A 161 -20.08 -1.83 -16.38
CA PHE A 161 -20.44 -3.02 -17.16
C PHE A 161 -21.86 -2.86 -17.73
N PRO A 162 -22.03 -2.90 -19.05
CA PRO A 162 -23.36 -2.91 -19.63
C PRO A 162 -24.04 -4.24 -19.28
N PHE A 163 -25.19 -4.15 -18.61
CA PHE A 163 -26.03 -5.33 -18.35
C PHE A 163 -26.72 -5.73 -19.66
N PHE A 164 -26.58 -6.99 -20.10
CA PHE A 164 -27.29 -7.47 -21.28
C PHE A 164 -28.81 -7.34 -21.05
N PRO A 165 -29.60 -6.91 -22.06
CA PRO A 165 -31.04 -6.82 -21.90
C PRO A 165 -31.60 -8.22 -21.65
N LEU A 166 -32.22 -8.42 -20.48
CA LEU A 166 -32.96 -9.64 -20.22
C LEU A 166 -34.19 -9.65 -21.14
N PRO A 167 -34.46 -10.74 -21.89
CA PRO A 167 -35.66 -10.83 -22.70
C PRO A 167 -36.89 -10.65 -21.82
N ALA A 168 -37.79 -9.75 -22.23
CA ALA A 168 -38.90 -9.25 -21.43
C ALA A 168 -39.92 -10.32 -20.98
N ALA A 169 -39.89 -11.52 -21.55
CA ALA A 169 -40.64 -12.68 -21.08
C ALA A 169 -40.12 -13.97 -21.73
N ILE A 170 -40.00 -15.05 -20.96
CA ILE A 170 -40.19 -16.40 -21.51
C ILE A 170 -41.70 -16.53 -21.74
N THR A 171 -42.13 -16.49 -22.99
CA THR A 171 -43.49 -16.89 -23.33
C THR A 171 -43.51 -18.42 -23.34
N LEU A 172 -44.01 -19.02 -22.25
CA LEU A 172 -44.34 -20.44 -22.26
C LEU A 172 -45.55 -20.59 -23.18
N LEU A 173 -45.32 -21.04 -24.42
CA LEU A 173 -46.40 -21.51 -25.28
C LEU A 173 -46.97 -22.78 -24.62
N GLY A 174 -48.26 -22.71 -24.26
CA GLY A 174 -49.02 -23.85 -23.76
C GLY A 174 -49.20 -24.94 -24.80
#